data_AF-A0A848GJZ8-F1
#
_entry.id   AF-A0A848GJZ8-F1
#
_cell.length_a   1.000
_cell.length_b   1.000
_cell.length_c   1.000
_cell.angle_alpha   90.00
_cell.angle_beta   90.00
_cell.angle_gamma   90.00
#
_symmetry.space_group_name_H-M   'P 1'
#
loop_
_entity.id
_entity.type
_entity.pdbx_description
1 polymer ?
#
loop_
_entity_poly.entity_id
_entity_poly.type
_entity_poly.pdbx_seq_one_letter_code
_entity_poly.pdbx_strand_id
1 'polypeptide(L)'
;MKHLLLAAFFCMATTLGFAQEKARKSPHVNVENKEIKVVYGQPSKKGRVIFGTLEPFGKVWRTGADEATEITFKKDVVFGGKPVKAGTYTFFSIPDAKTWTVILNGKLGQWGAYDYDKNKGEDVVSVKVPRETLKAPVEKLTFTLPGNAVVFEWDDTKVSVPVK
;
A
#
# COMPACT_ATOMS: atom_id res chain seq x y z
N MET A 1 11.72 4.25 -73.70
CA MET A 1 11.48 5.28 -72.67
C MET A 1 11.50 4.60 -71.32
N LYS A 2 12.31 5.12 -70.40
CA LYS A 2 12.69 4.50 -69.13
C LYS A 2 11.53 4.60 -68.14
N HIS A 3 10.99 3.48 -67.65
CA HIS A 3 10.05 3.50 -66.54
C HIS A 3 10.78 3.17 -65.24
N LEU A 4 10.65 4.11 -64.31
CA LEU A 4 11.41 4.32 -63.10
C LEU A 4 10.91 3.37 -61.99
N LEU A 5 11.84 2.66 -61.34
CA LEU A 5 11.61 1.91 -60.11
C LEU A 5 11.23 2.88 -58.97
N LEU A 6 10.14 2.59 -58.26
CA LEU A 6 9.83 3.24 -56.97
C LEU A 6 9.73 2.14 -55.90
N ALA A 7 10.84 1.91 -55.20
CA ALA A 7 10.87 1.06 -54.02
C ALA A 7 10.37 1.87 -52.83
N ALA A 8 9.19 1.53 -52.29
CA ALA A 8 8.67 2.13 -51.07
C ALA A 8 9.43 1.57 -49.86
N PHE A 9 10.28 2.40 -49.26
CA PHE A 9 11.00 2.07 -48.03
C PHE A 9 10.06 2.28 -46.84
N PHE A 10 9.46 1.20 -46.34
CA PHE A 10 8.62 1.23 -45.13
C PHE A 10 9.54 1.28 -43.90
N CYS A 11 9.81 2.48 -43.40
CA CYS A 11 10.58 2.67 -42.17
C CYS A 11 9.70 2.33 -40.96
N MET A 12 9.86 1.12 -40.42
CA MET A 12 9.15 0.67 -39.22
C MET A 12 9.80 1.31 -37.99
N ALA A 13 9.24 2.42 -37.52
CA ALA A 13 9.67 3.04 -36.27
C ALA A 13 9.24 2.17 -35.08
N THR A 14 10.19 1.43 -34.51
CA THR A 14 9.99 0.73 -33.24
C THR A 14 9.97 1.77 -32.12
N THR A 15 8.78 2.09 -31.61
CA THR A 15 8.67 2.86 -30.38
C THR A 15 9.05 1.95 -29.22
N LEU A 16 10.24 2.17 -28.66
CA LEU A 16 10.59 1.64 -27.34
C LEU A 16 9.69 2.33 -26.32
N GLY A 17 8.61 1.67 -25.94
CA GLY A 17 7.76 2.11 -24.84
C GLY A 17 8.52 1.96 -23.52
N PHE A 18 9.20 3.01 -23.08
CA PHE A 18 9.60 3.11 -21.68
C PHE A 18 8.32 3.24 -20.85
N ALA A 19 8.05 2.26 -20.00
CA ALA A 19 6.97 2.36 -19.02
C ALA A 19 7.25 3.58 -18.14
N GLN A 20 6.44 4.64 -18.29
CA GLN A 20 6.59 5.86 -17.52
C GLN A 20 6.34 5.54 -16.03
N GLU A 21 7.36 5.68 -15.18
CA GLU A 21 7.17 5.63 -13.73
C GLU A 21 6.16 6.72 -13.33
N LYS A 22 5.13 6.31 -12.58
CA LYS A 22 4.12 7.25 -12.09
C LYS A 22 4.78 8.14 -11.04
N ALA A 23 4.70 9.46 -11.24
CA ALA A 23 5.29 10.41 -10.30
C ALA A 23 4.55 10.39 -8.95
N ARG A 24 5.31 10.25 -7.85
CA ARG A 24 4.80 10.34 -6.47
C ARG A 24 4.22 11.72 -6.18
N LYS A 25 3.10 11.76 -5.47
CA LYS A 25 2.42 12.99 -5.03
C LYS A 25 2.55 13.21 -3.52
N SER A 26 2.92 12.18 -2.78
CA SER A 26 3.04 12.19 -1.33
C SER A 26 4.51 11.97 -0.91
N PRO A 27 4.97 12.61 0.19
CA PRO A 27 6.21 12.22 0.83
C PRO A 27 6.20 10.73 1.17
N HIS A 28 7.36 10.09 1.08
CA HIS A 28 7.54 8.69 1.45
C HIS A 28 8.40 8.59 2.70
N VAL A 29 7.97 7.73 3.62
CA VAL A 29 8.62 7.55 4.92
C VAL A 29 8.96 6.08 5.11
N ASN A 30 10.13 5.84 5.70
CA ASN A 30 10.55 4.54 6.20
C ASN A 30 10.52 4.58 7.74
N VAL A 31 9.84 3.61 8.35
CA VAL A 31 9.92 3.36 9.79
C VAL A 31 10.40 1.93 9.99
N GLU A 32 11.44 1.76 10.79
CA GLU A 32 12.13 0.48 10.92
C GLU A 32 12.60 0.25 12.36
N ASN A 33 12.47 -0.97 12.84
CA ASN A 33 13.11 -1.46 14.05
C ASN A 33 13.95 -2.72 13.73
N LYS A 34 14.39 -3.45 14.76
CA LYS A 34 15.22 -4.65 14.57
C LYS A 34 14.53 -5.78 13.81
N GLU A 35 13.20 -5.82 13.77
CA GLU A 35 12.42 -6.96 13.27
C GLU A 35 11.53 -6.59 12.07
N ILE A 36 11.06 -5.34 11.99
CA ILE A 36 10.06 -4.89 11.03
C ILE A 36 10.54 -3.60 10.36
N LYS A 37 10.28 -3.49 9.06
CA LYS A 37 10.42 -2.25 8.27
C LYS A 37 9.11 -1.96 7.56
N VAL A 38 8.68 -0.70 7.53
CA VAL A 38 7.51 -0.25 6.79
C VAL A 38 7.88 0.94 5.92
N VAL A 39 7.57 0.85 4.62
CA VAL A 39 7.74 1.93 3.65
C VAL A 39 6.37 2.32 3.13
N TYR A 40 6.02 3.60 3.26
CA TYR A 40 4.68 4.08 2.91
C TYR A 40 4.70 5.51 2.41
N GLY A 41 3.75 5.86 1.54
CA GLY A 41 3.40 7.24 1.25
C GLY A 41 2.63 7.85 2.43
N GLN A 42 3.10 9.00 2.93
CA GLN A 42 2.55 9.75 4.07
C GLN A 42 1.66 10.93 3.62
N PRO A 43 0.37 10.71 3.28
CA PRO A 43 -0.53 11.80 2.96
C PRO A 43 -0.87 12.63 4.21
N SER A 44 -1.21 13.91 3.98
CA SER A 44 -1.74 14.82 5.01
C SER A 44 -3.26 14.92 4.91
N LYS A 45 -3.97 15.08 6.03
CA LYS A 45 -5.43 15.18 6.10
C LYS A 45 -5.92 16.43 5.37
N LYS A 46 -5.27 17.58 5.56
CA LYS A 46 -5.60 18.87 4.93
C LYS A 46 -7.08 19.25 5.10
N GLY A 47 -7.62 19.08 6.30
CA GLY A 47 -9.02 19.41 6.60
C GLY A 47 -10.07 18.45 6.03
N ARG A 48 -9.68 17.44 5.25
CA ARG A 48 -10.61 16.46 4.66
C ARG A 48 -11.16 15.50 5.71
N VAL A 49 -12.32 14.91 5.43
CA VAL A 49 -12.82 13.71 6.12
C VAL A 49 -12.17 12.50 5.47
N ILE A 50 -11.42 11.71 6.23
CA ILE A 50 -10.63 10.62 5.67
C ILE A 50 -11.47 9.37 5.49
N PHE A 51 -11.86 8.73 6.58
CA PHE A 51 -12.52 7.43 6.51
C PHE A 51 -14.04 7.57 6.32
N GLY A 52 -14.57 6.76 5.41
CA GLY A 52 -15.97 6.88 4.96
C GLY A 52 -16.19 7.95 3.88
N THR A 53 -15.17 8.69 3.48
CA THR A 53 -15.25 9.65 2.36
C THR A 53 -14.05 9.53 1.43
N LEU A 54 -12.86 9.99 1.82
CA LEU A 54 -11.66 9.88 0.99
C LEU A 54 -11.27 8.41 0.78
N GLU A 55 -11.27 7.65 1.87
CA GLU A 55 -11.05 6.20 1.88
C GLU A 55 -12.37 5.54 2.33
N PRO A 56 -13.19 5.06 1.39
CA PRO A 56 -14.53 4.55 1.67
C PRO A 56 -14.51 3.28 2.53
N PHE A 57 -15.51 3.14 3.40
CA PHE A 57 -15.68 1.91 4.18
C PHE A 57 -15.99 0.71 3.28
N GLY A 58 -15.50 -0.46 3.67
CA GLY A 58 -15.70 -1.72 2.94
C GLY A 58 -14.94 -1.82 1.61
N LYS A 59 -14.05 -0.85 1.31
CA LYS A 59 -13.21 -0.87 0.12
C LYS A 59 -11.75 -1.07 0.49
N VAL A 60 -11.02 -1.82 -0.33
CA VAL A 60 -9.59 -2.01 -0.13
C VAL A 60 -8.85 -0.68 -0.31
N TRP A 61 -7.94 -0.42 0.60
CA TRP A 61 -7.09 0.74 0.65
C TRP A 61 -5.64 0.30 0.78
N ARG A 62 -4.76 0.98 0.05
CA ARG A 62 -3.31 0.76 0.03
C ARG A 62 -2.58 1.16 1.32
N THR A 63 -3.34 1.62 2.32
CA THR A 63 -2.85 2.14 3.61
C THR A 63 -1.73 3.15 3.46
N GLY A 64 -1.91 4.11 2.54
CA GLY A 64 -0.88 5.04 2.09
C GLY A 64 -1.34 5.89 0.91
N ALA A 65 -0.38 6.54 0.24
CA ALA A 65 -0.58 7.28 -1.00
C ALA A 65 0.46 6.87 -2.04
N ASP A 66 0.13 7.00 -3.32
CA ASP A 66 0.94 6.57 -4.46
C ASP A 66 1.07 5.03 -4.54
N GLU A 67 2.27 4.48 -4.38
CA GLU A 67 2.51 3.05 -4.21
C GLU A 67 1.81 2.50 -2.96
N ALA A 68 1.42 1.23 -3.01
CA ALA A 68 0.90 0.55 -1.84
C ALA A 68 1.99 0.41 -0.77
N THR A 69 1.59 0.55 0.49
CA THR A 69 2.51 0.39 1.62
C THR A 69 3.14 -0.99 1.59
N GLU A 70 4.44 -1.06 1.85
CA GLU A 70 5.16 -2.32 1.95
C GLU A 70 5.68 -2.51 3.38
N ILE A 71 5.51 -3.72 3.89
CA ILE A 71 6.02 -4.15 5.18
C ILE A 71 6.98 -5.32 4.99
N THR A 72 8.13 -5.26 5.63
CA THR A 72 9.12 -6.33 5.65
C THR A 72 9.26 -6.88 7.06
N PHE A 73 9.12 -8.20 7.19
CA PHE A 73 9.48 -8.94 8.39
C PHE A 73 10.85 -9.60 8.20
N LYS A 74 11.79 -9.32 9.09
CA LYS A 74 13.18 -9.81 9.00
C LYS A 74 13.34 -11.26 9.47
N LYS A 75 12.32 -11.81 10.12
CA LYS A 75 12.20 -13.20 10.58
C LYS A 75 10.73 -13.63 10.45
N ASP A 76 10.47 -14.92 10.61
CA ASP A 76 9.10 -15.43 10.75
C ASP A 76 8.43 -14.79 11.97
N VAL A 77 7.17 -14.40 11.84
CA VAL A 77 6.38 -13.71 12.87
C VAL A 77 4.98 -14.30 12.99
N VAL A 78 4.27 -13.93 14.06
CA VAL A 78 2.83 -14.10 14.19
C VAL A 78 2.15 -12.73 14.07
N PHE A 79 1.59 -12.44 12.90
CA PHE A 79 0.91 -11.19 12.57
C PHE A 79 -0.59 -11.31 12.87
N GLY A 80 -1.10 -10.52 13.81
CA GLY A 80 -2.52 -10.53 14.20
C GLY A 80 -3.03 -11.92 14.61
N GLY A 81 -2.15 -12.75 15.20
CA GLY A 81 -2.47 -14.12 15.62
C GLY A 81 -2.28 -15.19 14.53
N LYS A 82 -1.77 -14.85 13.34
CA LYS A 82 -1.54 -15.79 12.24
C LYS A 82 -0.05 -15.86 11.87
N PRO A 83 0.49 -17.06 11.61
CA PRO A 83 1.90 -17.20 11.23
C PRO A 83 2.16 -16.60 9.85
N VAL A 84 3.25 -15.84 9.73
CA VAL A 84 3.72 -15.21 8.49
C VAL A 84 5.22 -15.42 8.38
N LYS A 85 5.70 -15.79 7.20
CA LYS A 85 7.12 -16.01 6.95
C LYS A 85 7.89 -14.68 6.88
N ALA A 86 9.19 -14.74 7.12
CA ALA A 86 10.08 -13.64 6.80
C ALA A 86 9.93 -13.25 5.31
N GLY A 87 9.93 -11.96 5.02
CA GLY A 87 9.73 -11.46 3.67
C GLY A 87 9.11 -10.07 3.63
N THR A 88 8.96 -9.54 2.42
CA THR A 88 8.27 -8.28 2.16
C THR A 88 6.90 -8.56 1.58
N TYR A 89 5.91 -7.81 2.06
CA TYR A 89 4.51 -7.92 1.65
C TYR A 89 3.94 -6.54 1.40
N THR A 90 2.98 -6.45 0.49
CA THR A 90 2.13 -5.28 0.38
C THR A 90 1.09 -5.28 1.50
N PHE A 91 0.94 -4.14 2.16
CA PHE A 91 0.06 -3.91 3.29
C PHE A 91 -1.21 -3.19 2.82
N PHE A 92 -2.31 -3.92 2.76
CA PHE A 92 -3.63 -3.36 2.50
C PHE A 92 -4.47 -3.30 3.77
N SER A 93 -5.47 -2.44 3.76
CA SER A 93 -6.53 -2.44 4.76
C SER A 93 -7.89 -2.25 4.12
N ILE A 94 -8.93 -2.73 4.79
CA ILE A 94 -10.32 -2.44 4.48
C ILE A 94 -10.87 -1.71 5.70
N PRO A 95 -11.05 -0.38 5.63
CA PRO A 95 -11.58 0.39 6.73
C PRO A 95 -13.05 0.08 6.92
N ASP A 96 -13.48 0.11 8.18
CA ASP A 96 -14.88 0.00 8.59
C ASP A 96 -15.10 0.93 9.80
N ALA A 97 -16.35 1.12 10.21
CA ALA A 97 -16.72 1.99 11.31
C ALA A 97 -16.12 1.53 12.65
N LYS A 98 -16.02 0.20 12.88
CA LYS A 98 -15.59 -0.39 14.16
C LYS A 98 -14.42 -1.37 14.07
N THR A 99 -14.34 -2.14 12.99
CA THR A 99 -13.36 -3.24 12.88
C THR A 99 -12.76 -3.24 11.50
N TRP A 100 -11.46 -3.03 11.44
CA TRP A 100 -10.73 -2.99 10.20
C TRP A 100 -10.21 -4.37 9.86
N THR A 101 -10.12 -4.64 8.56
CA THR A 101 -9.38 -5.80 8.06
C THR A 101 -8.02 -5.32 7.59
N VAL A 102 -6.94 -5.94 8.05
CA VAL A 102 -5.57 -5.70 7.57
C VAL A 102 -5.12 -6.94 6.82
N ILE A 103 -4.50 -6.73 5.66
CA ILE A 103 -4.15 -7.77 4.71
C ILE A 103 -2.67 -7.65 4.34
N LEU A 104 -1.97 -8.77 4.36
CA LEU A 104 -0.65 -8.88 3.72
C LEU A 104 -0.82 -9.63 2.41
N ASN A 105 -0.31 -9.05 1.33
CA ASN A 105 -0.38 -9.57 -0.02
C ASN A 105 1.04 -9.75 -0.59
N GLY A 106 1.30 -10.86 -1.28
CA GLY A 106 2.61 -11.21 -1.82
C GLY A 106 3.02 -10.44 -3.08
N LYS A 107 2.08 -9.75 -3.74
CA LYS A 107 2.38 -8.96 -4.94
C LYS A 107 2.91 -7.57 -4.57
N LEU A 108 4.20 -7.37 -4.75
CA LEU A 108 4.89 -6.08 -4.49
C LEU A 108 4.73 -5.06 -5.63
N GLY A 109 5.10 -3.80 -5.35
CA GLY A 109 5.16 -2.72 -6.34
C GLY A 109 3.81 -2.28 -6.92
N GLN A 110 2.71 -2.57 -6.21
CA GLN A 110 1.38 -2.20 -6.65
C GLN A 110 1.19 -0.68 -6.53
N TRP A 111 0.68 -0.05 -7.60
CA TRP A 111 0.27 1.35 -7.55
C TRP A 111 -1.17 1.46 -7.05
N GLY A 112 -1.38 2.16 -5.95
CA GLY A 112 -2.72 2.28 -5.40
C GLY A 112 -3.24 0.95 -4.83
N ALA A 113 -4.56 0.74 -4.94
CA ALA A 113 -5.18 -0.58 -4.74
C ALA A 113 -5.96 -1.01 -5.99
N TYR A 114 -5.66 -0.40 -7.15
CA TYR A 114 -6.45 -0.56 -8.39
C TYR A 114 -6.35 -1.97 -8.98
N ASP A 115 -5.20 -2.62 -8.81
CA ASP A 115 -4.97 -3.98 -9.27
C ASP A 115 -5.17 -5.02 -8.15
N TYR A 116 -5.68 -4.62 -6.97
CA TYR A 116 -5.87 -5.54 -5.85
C TYR A 116 -6.73 -6.74 -6.25
N ASP A 117 -7.87 -6.54 -6.90
CA ASP A 117 -8.77 -7.64 -7.27
C ASP A 117 -8.11 -8.67 -8.20
N LYS A 118 -7.19 -8.22 -9.08
CA LYS A 118 -6.41 -9.11 -9.96
C LYS A 118 -5.36 -9.91 -9.19
N ASN A 119 -4.82 -9.32 -8.12
CA ASN A 119 -3.76 -9.90 -7.30
C ASN A 119 -4.29 -10.48 -5.97
N LYS A 120 -5.61 -10.60 -5.80
CA LYS A 120 -6.23 -11.08 -4.57
C LYS A 120 -5.84 -12.52 -4.21
N GLY A 121 -5.52 -13.34 -5.22
CA GLY A 121 -4.98 -14.68 -5.03
C GLY A 121 -3.62 -14.72 -4.32
N GLU A 122 -2.93 -13.58 -4.24
CA GLU A 122 -1.64 -13.42 -3.55
C GLU A 122 -1.81 -13.00 -2.07
N ASP A 123 -3.04 -12.93 -1.55
CA ASP A 123 -3.28 -12.63 -0.14
C ASP A 123 -2.71 -13.75 0.75
N VAL A 124 -1.74 -13.40 1.60
CA VAL A 124 -1.05 -14.32 2.50
C VAL A 124 -1.78 -14.42 3.83
N VAL A 125 -2.26 -13.27 4.34
CA VAL A 125 -2.99 -13.22 5.61
C VAL A 125 -4.01 -12.10 5.61
N SER A 126 -5.11 -12.33 6.29
CA SER A 126 -6.13 -11.33 6.59
C SER A 126 -6.50 -11.43 8.07
N VAL A 127 -6.39 -10.31 8.78
CA VAL A 127 -6.66 -10.21 10.23
C VAL A 127 -7.63 -9.07 10.50
N LYS A 128 -8.56 -9.30 11.44
CA LYS A 128 -9.49 -8.26 11.90
C LYS A 128 -8.96 -7.63 13.18
N VAL A 129 -8.93 -6.31 13.21
CA VAL A 129 -8.45 -5.51 14.36
C VAL A 129 -9.43 -4.37 14.65
N PRO A 130 -9.61 -3.98 15.92
CA PRO A 130 -10.49 -2.87 16.26
C PRO A 130 -9.95 -1.55 15.70
N ARG A 131 -10.87 -0.67 15.30
CA ARG A 131 -10.59 0.75 15.10
C ARG A 131 -10.65 1.43 16.47
N GLU A 132 -9.56 2.08 16.87
CA GLU A 132 -9.55 2.98 18.03
C GLU A 132 -9.82 4.41 17.55
N THR A 133 -10.73 5.12 18.22
CA THR A 133 -10.96 6.54 17.98
C THR A 133 -10.06 7.37 18.89
N LEU A 134 -9.25 8.23 18.28
CA LEU A 134 -8.35 9.15 18.94
C LEU A 134 -9.09 10.40 19.41
N LYS A 135 -8.62 10.99 20.52
CA LYS A 135 -9.18 12.23 21.08
C LYS A 135 -8.85 13.46 20.24
N ALA A 136 -7.74 13.42 19.51
CA ALA A 136 -7.28 14.49 18.64
C ALA A 136 -6.87 13.88 17.29
N PRO A 137 -7.16 14.56 16.17
CA PRO A 137 -6.84 14.03 14.85
C PRO A 137 -5.33 14.10 14.58
N VAL A 138 -4.82 13.08 13.89
CA VAL A 138 -3.44 13.02 13.38
C VAL A 138 -3.40 13.56 11.96
N GLU A 139 -2.65 14.64 11.75
CA GLU A 139 -2.63 15.34 10.45
C GLU A 139 -1.99 14.51 9.33
N LYS A 140 -0.95 13.72 9.62
CA LYS A 140 -0.25 12.90 8.62
C LYS A 140 -0.42 11.43 8.95
N LEU A 141 -0.73 10.61 7.95
CA LEU A 141 -0.68 9.16 8.12
C LEU A 141 0.67 8.77 8.72
N THR A 142 0.68 8.09 9.85
CA THR A 142 1.91 7.81 10.57
C THR A 142 1.91 6.36 11.00
N PHE A 143 2.92 5.62 10.55
CA PHE A 143 3.22 4.29 11.07
C PHE A 143 4.22 4.39 12.22
N THR A 144 4.02 3.57 13.24
CA THR A 144 4.99 3.36 14.32
C THR A 144 5.09 1.87 14.64
N LEU A 145 6.22 1.49 15.27
CA LEU A 145 6.52 0.09 15.61
C LEU A 145 6.76 -0.05 17.13
N PRO A 146 5.77 0.27 17.99
CA PRO A 146 5.94 0.18 19.44
C PRO A 146 5.93 -1.28 19.91
N GLY A 147 7.03 -1.71 20.53
CA GLY A 147 7.20 -3.07 21.02
C GLY A 147 6.96 -4.10 19.91
N ASN A 148 5.96 -4.96 20.14
CA ASN A 148 5.59 -6.09 19.29
C ASN A 148 4.28 -5.80 18.53
N ALA A 149 4.20 -4.64 17.88
CA ALA A 149 3.03 -4.23 17.11
C ALA A 149 3.39 -3.31 15.94
N VAL A 150 2.55 -3.38 14.89
CA VAL A 150 2.51 -2.39 13.81
C VAL A 150 1.31 -1.51 14.06
N VAL A 151 1.53 -0.22 14.27
CA VAL A 151 0.48 0.76 14.54
C VAL A 151 0.47 1.78 13.40
N PHE A 152 -0.71 2.13 12.90
CA PHE A 152 -0.86 3.30 12.03
C PHE A 152 -2.01 4.19 12.49
N GLU A 153 -1.80 5.49 12.35
CA GLU A 153 -2.72 6.54 12.79
C GLU A 153 -2.91 7.56 11.69
N TRP A 154 -4.15 7.98 11.45
CA TRP A 154 -4.48 9.10 10.56
C TRP A 154 -5.87 9.61 10.89
N ASP A 155 -6.07 10.93 10.82
CA ASP A 155 -7.32 11.54 11.30
C ASP A 155 -7.59 11.12 12.75
N ASP A 156 -8.84 10.92 13.13
CA ASP A 156 -9.27 10.41 14.43
C ASP A 156 -9.06 8.89 14.61
N THR A 157 -8.33 8.21 13.74
CA THR A 157 -8.29 6.75 13.70
C THR A 157 -6.91 6.22 14.02
N LYS A 158 -6.89 5.20 14.88
CA LYS A 158 -5.73 4.36 15.18
C LYS A 158 -6.08 2.90 14.95
N VAL A 159 -5.14 2.17 14.35
CA VAL A 159 -5.20 0.73 14.16
C VAL A 159 -3.90 0.11 14.65
N SER A 160 -4.01 -0.95 15.45
CA SER A 160 -2.87 -1.67 16.02
C SER A 160 -2.97 -3.14 15.69
N VAL A 161 -1.95 -3.68 15.02
CA VAL A 161 -1.83 -5.11 14.73
C VAL A 161 -0.68 -5.69 15.56
N PRO A 162 -0.95 -6.61 16.49
CA PRO A 162 0.11 -7.29 17.23
C PRO A 162 0.99 -8.14 16.31
N VAL A 163 2.30 -8.14 16.56
CA VAL A 163 3.32 -8.92 15.84
C VAL A 163 4.25 -9.58 16.85
N LYS A 164 4.26 -10.91 16.94
CA LYS A 164 5.13 -11.67 17.86
C LYS A 164 6.21 -12.44 17.14
#